data_AF-A0A2S2P8I1-F1
#
_entry.id   AF-A0A2S2P8I1-F1
#
_cell.length_a   1.000
_cell.length_b   1.000
_cell.length_c   1.000
_cell.angle_alpha   90.00
_cell.angle_beta   90.00
_cell.angle_gamma   90.00
#
_symmetry.space_group_name_H-M   'P 1'
#
loop_
_entity.id
_entity.type
_entity.pdbx_description
1 polymer ?
#
loop_
_entity_poly.entity_id
_entity_poly.type
_entity_poly.pdbx_seq_one_letter_code
_entity_poly.pdbx_strand_id
1 'polypeptide(L)'
;MSDYNINVSGCIDLRYLAKECCLEERSLAALADKLLGCKLDKDWHVRASDWEAEELNDRQTEYAALDAYVAVKIFEQLRNKKISWWNWLFLSDKQKWDTVTELYSNYKDLPYQNVRTNGNTKFKPKSNVRSYSTSTIKSTQVYDNCLMENVDGTVMSTCSHKKVDWYISQGLAKLVNDDPKTIRLNFPADLKNRKDNFSVLPRENICTVCGRSEHFRKKSIIPKEFVRHMPTEHKSHIPHDTLLLCYWCHIKSNAFDLIIRKKIFNICQIEELNPNENQKIPAYVKIMRSKSLAKTLLKSRHTIPDKIANELRLEIAETYNMKPNRVFDTFLESLLTIKSLKSVLDNLII
;
A
#
# COMPACT_ATOMS: atom_id res chain seq x y z
N MET A 1 -12.82 11.95 -20.17
CA MET A 1 -13.51 12.64 -21.30
C MET A 1 -12.65 13.71 -21.92
N SER A 2 -12.08 14.62 -21.12
CA SER A 2 -11.08 15.61 -21.56
C SER A 2 -9.94 14.98 -22.38
N ASP A 3 -9.43 13.84 -21.92
CA ASP A 3 -8.27 13.17 -22.53
C ASP A 3 -8.57 12.60 -23.92
N TYR A 4 -9.85 12.43 -24.26
CA TYR A 4 -10.33 11.88 -25.54
C TYR A 4 -11.22 12.87 -26.32
N ASN A 5 -11.37 14.10 -25.83
CA ASN A 5 -12.24 15.14 -26.41
C ASN A 5 -13.68 14.67 -26.72
N ILE A 6 -14.25 13.82 -25.85
CA ILE A 6 -15.62 13.32 -25.99
C ILE A 6 -16.56 14.28 -25.28
N ASN A 7 -17.51 14.85 -26.03
CA ASN A 7 -18.57 15.68 -25.47
C ASN A 7 -19.80 14.83 -25.12
N VAL A 8 -20.32 14.97 -23.90
CA VAL A 8 -21.48 14.21 -23.42
C VAL A 8 -22.48 15.13 -22.75
N SER A 9 -23.75 14.87 -23.01
CA SER A 9 -24.91 15.61 -22.49
C SER A 9 -26.00 14.63 -22.06
N GLY A 10 -26.87 15.05 -21.15
CA GLY A 10 -27.91 14.19 -20.58
C GLY A 10 -27.41 13.30 -19.44
N CYS A 11 -26.29 13.63 -18.81
CA CYS A 11 -25.77 12.89 -17.67
C CYS A 11 -26.65 13.11 -16.42
N ILE A 12 -26.95 12.04 -15.71
CA ILE A 12 -27.69 12.08 -14.45
C ILE A 12 -26.89 11.30 -13.40
N ASP A 13 -26.54 11.96 -12.31
CA ASP A 13 -25.81 11.31 -11.22
C ASP A 13 -26.78 10.56 -10.28
N LEU A 14 -26.56 9.26 -10.09
CA LEU A 14 -27.39 8.39 -9.25
C LEU A 14 -27.54 8.88 -7.80
N ARG A 15 -26.57 9.66 -7.30
CA ARG A 15 -26.61 10.19 -5.94
C ARG A 15 -27.73 11.20 -5.73
N TYR A 16 -28.14 11.94 -6.76
CA TYR A 16 -29.31 12.82 -6.68
C TYR A 16 -30.60 12.00 -6.56
N LEU A 17 -30.74 10.96 -7.40
CA LEU A 17 -31.91 10.08 -7.38
C LEU A 17 -32.02 9.31 -6.05
N ALA A 18 -30.89 8.84 -5.52
CA ALA A 18 -30.83 8.20 -4.21
C ALA A 18 -31.29 9.15 -3.10
N LYS A 19 -30.89 10.42 -3.15
CA LYS A 19 -31.30 11.45 -2.20
C LYS A 19 -32.80 11.71 -2.26
N GLU A 20 -33.39 11.80 -3.45
CA GLU A 20 -34.85 11.96 -3.62
C GLU A 20 -35.65 10.77 -3.13
N CYS A 21 -35.05 9.57 -3.14
CA CYS A 21 -35.64 8.36 -2.61
C CYS A 21 -35.37 8.17 -1.10
N CYS A 22 -34.91 9.23 -0.41
CA CYS A 22 -34.58 9.21 1.02
C CYS A 22 -33.55 8.14 1.42
N LEU A 23 -32.66 7.73 0.51
CA LEU A 23 -31.55 6.85 0.84
C LEU A 23 -30.43 7.66 1.50
N GLU A 24 -29.66 7.02 2.38
CA GLU A 24 -28.48 7.62 3.01
C GLU A 24 -27.19 7.28 2.25
N GLU A 25 -27.21 6.19 1.48
CA GLU A 25 -26.08 5.67 0.74
C GLU A 25 -25.70 6.61 -0.42
N ARG A 26 -24.40 6.90 -0.55
CA ARG A 26 -23.84 7.82 -1.57
C ARG A 26 -22.74 7.21 -2.43
N SER A 27 -22.36 5.96 -2.18
CA SER A 27 -21.38 5.25 -3.00
C SER A 27 -22.08 4.17 -3.82
N LEU A 28 -21.57 3.89 -5.03
CA LEU A 28 -22.11 2.86 -5.91
C LEU A 28 -22.25 1.53 -5.18
N ALA A 29 -21.21 1.11 -4.47
CA ALA A 29 -21.21 -0.17 -3.77
C ALA A 29 -22.16 -0.21 -2.55
N ALA A 30 -22.43 0.91 -1.88
CA ALA A 30 -23.42 0.95 -0.81
C ALA A 30 -24.85 0.90 -1.39
N LEU A 31 -25.09 1.59 -2.51
CA LEU A 31 -26.37 1.53 -3.23
C LEU A 31 -26.61 0.13 -3.81
N ALA A 32 -25.57 -0.52 -4.32
CA ALA A 32 -25.61 -1.89 -4.83
C ALA A 32 -26.04 -2.89 -3.74
N ASP A 33 -25.40 -2.83 -2.58
CA ASP A 33 -25.74 -3.67 -1.43
C ASP A 33 -27.17 -3.40 -0.95
N LYS A 34 -27.56 -2.13 -0.84
CA LYS A 34 -28.88 -1.72 -0.33
C LYS A 34 -30.05 -2.05 -1.27
N LEU A 35 -29.88 -1.80 -2.58
CA LEU A 35 -30.97 -1.87 -3.55
C LEU A 35 -30.99 -3.18 -4.33
N LEU A 36 -29.84 -3.85 -4.48
CA LEU A 36 -29.70 -5.08 -5.27
C LEU A 36 -29.25 -6.27 -4.42
N GLY A 37 -28.86 -6.08 -3.16
CA GLY A 37 -28.30 -7.14 -2.32
C GLY A 37 -26.95 -7.66 -2.80
N CYS A 38 -26.28 -6.94 -3.71
CA CYS A 38 -25.03 -7.38 -4.32
C CYS A 38 -23.82 -6.67 -3.68
N LYS A 39 -22.81 -7.46 -3.33
CA LYS A 39 -21.54 -6.96 -2.82
C LYS A 39 -20.55 -6.83 -3.97
N LEU A 40 -20.28 -5.60 -4.38
CA LEU A 40 -19.22 -5.30 -5.34
C LEU A 40 -17.84 -5.63 -4.75
N ASP A 41 -16.93 -6.13 -5.60
CA ASP A 41 -15.52 -6.30 -5.21
C ASP A 41 -14.93 -4.92 -4.86
N LYS A 42 -14.47 -4.77 -3.62
CA LYS A 42 -13.82 -3.55 -3.11
C LYS A 42 -12.33 -3.73 -2.94
N ASP A 43 -11.79 -4.85 -3.42
CA ASP A 43 -10.37 -5.12 -3.32
C ASP A 43 -9.58 -4.07 -4.10
N TRP A 44 -8.73 -3.38 -3.38
CA TRP A 44 -7.91 -2.32 -3.95
C TRP A 44 -6.95 -2.89 -5.02
N HIS A 45 -6.58 -4.17 -4.95
CA HIS A 45 -5.66 -4.79 -5.91
C HIS A 45 -6.19 -4.71 -7.34
N VAL A 46 -7.51 -4.86 -7.55
CA VAL A 46 -8.11 -4.74 -8.89
C VAL A 46 -8.21 -3.28 -9.28
N ARG A 47 -8.65 -2.40 -8.37
CA ARG A 47 -8.78 -0.97 -8.67
C ARG A 47 -7.44 -0.32 -9.02
N ALA A 48 -6.35 -0.72 -8.37
CA ALA A 48 -4.99 -0.25 -8.61
C ALA A 48 -4.15 -1.20 -9.48
N SER A 49 -4.82 -2.13 -10.18
CA SER A 49 -4.18 -2.96 -11.19
C SER A 49 -3.82 -2.13 -12.42
N ASP A 50 -3.09 -2.75 -13.34
CA ASP A 50 -2.68 -2.09 -14.57
C ASP A 50 -3.80 -2.15 -15.61
N TRP A 51 -4.57 -1.06 -15.68
CA TRP A 51 -5.64 -0.84 -16.66
C TRP A 51 -5.13 -0.41 -18.04
N GLU A 52 -3.82 -0.16 -18.20
CA GLU A 52 -3.16 0.12 -19.49
C GLU A 52 -2.58 -1.16 -20.13
N ALA A 53 -2.91 -2.34 -19.60
CA ALA A 53 -2.45 -3.62 -20.14
C ALA A 53 -2.96 -3.84 -21.57
N GLU A 54 -2.16 -4.53 -22.39
CA GLU A 54 -2.58 -4.97 -23.73
C GLU A 54 -3.79 -5.92 -23.66
N GLU A 55 -3.78 -6.84 -22.68
CA GLU A 55 -4.90 -7.71 -22.36
C GLU A 55 -5.28 -7.59 -20.87
N LEU A 56 -6.58 -7.42 -20.60
CA LEU A 56 -7.13 -7.39 -19.24
C LEU A 56 -7.48 -8.81 -18.80
N ASN A 57 -7.15 -9.16 -17.55
CA ASN A 57 -7.56 -10.44 -16.99
C ASN A 57 -9.05 -10.48 -16.64
N ASP A 58 -9.60 -11.68 -16.46
CA ASP A 58 -11.03 -11.89 -16.17
C ASP A 58 -11.52 -11.07 -14.98
N ARG A 59 -10.72 -10.96 -13.92
CA ARG A 59 -11.09 -10.20 -12.71
C ARG A 59 -11.17 -8.68 -12.98
N GLN A 60 -10.27 -8.14 -13.81
CA GLN A 60 -10.33 -6.73 -14.23
C GLN A 60 -11.55 -6.48 -15.13
N THR A 61 -11.78 -7.36 -16.10
CA THR A 61 -12.92 -7.28 -17.02
C THR A 61 -14.23 -7.34 -16.24
N GLU A 62 -14.38 -8.30 -15.34
CA GLU A 62 -15.55 -8.45 -14.48
C GLU A 62 -15.74 -7.23 -13.58
N TYR A 63 -14.68 -6.74 -12.92
CA TYR A 63 -14.74 -5.55 -12.07
C TYR A 63 -15.23 -4.31 -12.83
N ALA A 64 -14.65 -4.03 -14.00
CA ALA A 64 -15.04 -2.87 -14.81
C ALA A 64 -16.47 -3.01 -15.36
N ALA A 65 -16.85 -4.21 -15.80
CA ALA A 65 -18.19 -4.49 -16.31
C ALA A 65 -19.26 -4.34 -15.21
N LEU A 66 -18.98 -4.84 -14.00
CA LEU A 66 -19.90 -4.78 -12.87
C LEU A 66 -20.17 -3.35 -12.42
N ASP A 67 -19.16 -2.47 -12.39
CA ASP A 67 -19.36 -1.06 -12.02
C ASP A 67 -20.36 -0.36 -12.96
N ALA A 68 -20.25 -0.59 -14.28
CA ALA A 68 -21.19 -0.04 -15.26
C ALA A 68 -22.58 -0.71 -15.18
N TYR A 69 -22.62 -2.04 -15.13
CA TYR A 69 -23.87 -2.80 -15.10
C TYR A 69 -24.70 -2.49 -13.86
N VAL A 70 -24.07 -2.45 -12.68
CA VAL A 70 -24.74 -2.18 -11.41
C VAL A 70 -25.23 -0.74 -11.33
N ALA A 71 -24.53 0.22 -11.93
CA ALA A 71 -25.02 1.59 -12.04
C ALA A 71 -26.37 1.66 -12.79
N VAL A 72 -26.51 0.92 -13.90
CA VAL A 72 -27.78 0.82 -14.66
C VAL A 72 -28.86 0.15 -13.82
N LYS A 73 -28.55 -0.94 -13.11
CA LYS A 73 -29.52 -1.63 -12.25
C LYS A 73 -29.98 -0.78 -11.05
N ILE A 74 -29.07 0.00 -10.46
CA ILE A 74 -29.43 0.98 -9.43
C ILE A 74 -30.37 2.04 -10.01
N PHE A 75 -30.08 2.57 -11.20
CA PHE A 75 -30.96 3.52 -11.88
C PHE A 75 -32.36 2.94 -12.09
N GLU A 76 -32.47 1.71 -12.60
CA GLU A 76 -33.76 1.03 -12.79
C GLU A 76 -34.55 0.94 -11.48
N GLN A 77 -33.91 0.56 -10.38
CA GLN A 77 -34.56 0.48 -9.06
C GLN A 77 -35.04 1.85 -8.57
N LEU A 78 -34.19 2.88 -8.68
CA LEU A 78 -34.55 4.24 -8.26
C LEU A 78 -35.68 4.81 -9.12
N ARG A 79 -35.63 4.60 -10.44
CA ARG A 79 -36.69 4.99 -11.37
C ARG A 79 -38.00 4.28 -11.04
N ASN A 80 -37.99 2.97 -10.79
CA ASN A 80 -39.21 2.20 -10.52
C ASN A 80 -39.92 2.64 -9.22
N LYS A 81 -39.22 3.33 -8.31
CA LYS A 81 -39.86 3.98 -7.14
C LYS A 81 -40.68 5.22 -7.50
N LYS A 82 -40.43 5.84 -8.65
CA LYS A 82 -41.09 7.07 -9.12
C LYS A 82 -42.06 6.80 -10.28
N ILE A 83 -41.71 5.86 -11.15
CA ILE A 83 -42.46 5.50 -12.35
C ILE A 83 -42.91 4.05 -12.21
N SER A 84 -44.22 3.82 -12.30
CA SER A 84 -44.79 2.47 -12.32
C SER A 84 -44.18 1.63 -13.45
N TRP A 85 -43.75 0.42 -13.12
CA TRP A 85 -43.17 -0.52 -14.08
C TRP A 85 -44.14 -0.87 -15.23
N TRP A 86 -45.44 -0.96 -14.94
CA TRP A 86 -46.46 -1.20 -15.97
C TRP A 86 -46.52 -0.05 -16.98
N ASN A 87 -46.53 1.19 -16.51
CA ASN A 87 -46.53 2.36 -17.39
C ASN A 87 -45.23 2.44 -18.20
N TRP A 88 -44.09 2.08 -17.60
CA TRP A 88 -42.79 2.06 -18.26
C TRP A 88 -42.70 1.06 -19.42
N LEU A 89 -43.36 -0.09 -19.30
CA LEU A 89 -43.24 -1.21 -20.24
C LEU A 89 -43.94 -0.93 -21.57
N PHE A 90 -45.03 -0.15 -21.55
CA PHE A 90 -45.82 0.20 -22.74
C PHE A 90 -45.33 1.44 -23.48
N LEU A 91 -44.29 2.13 -22.99
CA LEU A 91 -43.70 3.27 -23.67
C LEU A 91 -42.68 2.81 -24.73
N SER A 92 -42.62 3.55 -25.84
CA SER A 92 -41.48 3.49 -26.76
C SER A 92 -40.21 4.00 -26.08
N ASP A 93 -39.04 3.63 -26.61
CA ASP A 93 -37.77 4.06 -26.01
C ASP A 93 -37.60 5.57 -26.00
N LYS A 94 -38.11 6.27 -27.02
CA LYS A 94 -38.14 7.74 -27.03
C LYS A 94 -38.96 8.28 -25.85
N GLN A 95 -40.19 7.79 -25.67
CA GLN A 95 -41.06 8.23 -24.58
C GLN A 95 -40.50 7.91 -23.19
N LYS A 96 -39.83 6.75 -23.04
CA LYS A 96 -39.11 6.38 -21.82
C LYS A 96 -38.06 7.43 -21.45
N TRP A 97 -37.21 7.78 -22.40
CA TRP A 97 -36.12 8.75 -22.17
C TRP A 97 -36.64 10.18 -22.02
N ASP A 98 -37.68 10.58 -22.75
CA ASP A 98 -38.34 11.88 -22.58
C ASP A 98 -38.90 12.01 -21.15
N THR A 99 -39.59 10.99 -20.65
CA THR A 99 -40.15 10.95 -19.29
C THR A 99 -39.06 11.02 -18.22
N VAL A 100 -37.96 10.28 -18.38
CA VAL A 100 -36.81 10.31 -17.47
C VAL A 100 -36.14 11.69 -17.48
N THR A 101 -35.96 12.27 -18.67
CA THR A 101 -35.31 13.57 -18.83
C THR A 101 -36.14 14.68 -18.22
N GLU A 102 -37.47 14.62 -18.35
CA GLU A 102 -38.40 15.55 -17.72
C GLU A 102 -38.37 15.40 -16.19
N LEU A 103 -38.50 14.16 -15.70
CA LEU A 103 -38.54 13.86 -14.27
C LEU A 103 -37.26 14.30 -13.53
N TYR A 104 -36.11 14.13 -14.16
CA TYR A 104 -34.80 14.47 -13.58
C TYR A 104 -34.13 15.69 -14.22
N SER A 105 -34.93 16.54 -14.87
CA SER A 105 -34.45 17.76 -15.57
C SER A 105 -33.60 18.66 -14.67
N ASN A 106 -33.95 18.79 -13.39
CA ASN A 106 -33.21 19.58 -12.40
C ASN A 106 -31.80 19.03 -12.09
N TYR A 107 -31.51 17.78 -12.43
CA TYR A 107 -30.22 17.13 -12.19
C TYR A 107 -29.45 16.83 -13.48
N LYS A 108 -30.04 17.16 -14.63
CA LYS A 108 -29.44 16.93 -15.95
C LYS A 108 -28.14 17.72 -16.07
N ASP A 109 -27.06 17.03 -16.40
CA ASP A 109 -25.71 17.57 -16.57
C ASP A 109 -25.18 18.33 -15.34
N LEU A 110 -25.80 18.10 -14.16
CA LEU A 110 -25.42 18.76 -12.92
C LEU A 110 -24.34 17.92 -12.20
N PRO A 111 -23.12 18.46 -11.99
CA PRO A 111 -22.09 17.73 -11.27
C PRO A 111 -22.46 17.60 -9.79
N TYR A 112 -22.43 16.39 -9.26
CA TYR A 112 -22.68 16.16 -7.84
C TYR A 112 -21.53 16.69 -6.98
N GLN A 113 -21.77 17.82 -6.32
CA GLN A 113 -20.85 18.35 -5.31
C GLN A 113 -20.98 17.51 -4.04
N ASN A 114 -19.91 16.79 -3.68
CA ASN A 114 -19.83 16.15 -2.38
C ASN A 114 -19.90 17.24 -1.31
N VAL A 115 -21.07 17.41 -0.68
CA VAL A 115 -21.21 18.24 0.51
C VAL A 115 -20.28 17.63 1.55
N ARG A 116 -19.14 18.30 1.81
CA ARG A 116 -18.40 18.09 3.05
C ARG A 116 -19.36 18.48 4.15
N THR A 117 -20.03 17.50 4.75
CA THR A 117 -20.83 17.73 5.93
C THR A 117 -19.89 18.24 7.02
N ASN A 118 -19.94 19.55 7.29
CA ASN A 118 -19.45 20.16 8.52
C ASN A 118 -20.36 19.73 9.68
N GLY A 119 -20.46 18.42 9.91
CA GLY A 119 -21.17 17.82 11.03
C GLY A 119 -20.21 17.70 12.22
N ASN A 120 -20.40 18.58 13.20
CA ASN A 120 -19.79 18.56 14.53
C ASN A 120 -18.25 18.45 14.60
N THR A 121 -17.64 19.62 14.66
CA THR A 121 -16.40 19.91 15.40
C THR A 121 -16.54 19.60 16.90
N LYS A 122 -16.70 18.32 17.24
CA LYS A 122 -15.98 17.78 18.40
C LYS A 122 -14.82 17.00 17.82
N PHE A 123 -13.71 17.70 17.63
CA PHE A 123 -12.39 17.09 17.57
C PHE A 123 -12.21 16.28 18.86
N LYS A 124 -12.69 15.03 18.87
CA LYS A 124 -11.94 14.00 19.56
C LYS A 124 -10.69 13.82 18.71
N PRO A 125 -9.49 14.02 19.25
CA PRO A 125 -8.29 13.72 18.50
C PRO A 125 -8.42 12.23 18.15
N LYS A 126 -8.54 11.89 16.87
CA LYS A 126 -8.24 10.53 16.43
C LYS A 126 -6.73 10.34 16.58
N SER A 127 -6.29 10.17 17.83
CA SER A 127 -5.12 9.37 18.13
C SER A 127 -5.42 7.98 17.59
N ASN A 128 -4.80 7.66 16.44
CA ASN A 128 -4.62 6.35 15.82
C ASN A 128 -4.72 6.36 14.29
N VAL A 129 -4.49 7.50 13.63
CA VAL A 129 -3.58 7.38 12.47
C VAL A 129 -2.24 7.06 13.07
N ARG A 130 -1.90 5.77 13.19
CA ARG A 130 -0.49 5.39 13.33
C ARG A 130 0.17 6.00 12.11
N SER A 131 0.87 7.12 12.33
CA SER A 131 1.86 7.61 11.41
C SER A 131 2.68 6.39 11.02
N TYR A 132 2.82 6.11 9.72
CA TYR A 132 3.91 5.26 9.31
C TYR A 132 5.15 6.04 9.69
N SER A 133 5.69 5.71 10.87
CA SER A 133 6.89 6.34 11.36
C SER A 133 8.01 6.05 10.38
N THR A 134 8.33 7.03 9.54
CA THR A 134 9.51 7.05 8.67
C THR A 134 10.79 7.11 9.48
N SER A 135 10.71 7.24 10.82
CA SER A 135 11.83 7.13 11.76
C SER A 135 12.64 5.82 11.66
N THR A 136 12.16 4.81 10.92
CA THR A 136 12.90 3.57 10.66
C THR A 136 13.51 3.45 9.26
N ILE A 137 13.33 4.44 8.38
CA ILE A 137 14.04 4.46 7.09
C ILE A 137 15.46 4.97 7.37
N LYS A 138 16.42 4.06 7.42
CA LYS A 138 17.84 4.44 7.53
C LYS A 138 18.32 4.88 6.16
N SER A 139 18.84 6.10 6.06
CA SER A 139 19.20 6.73 4.78
C SER A 139 20.27 5.95 4.02
N THR A 140 21.28 5.41 4.71
CA THR A 140 22.44 4.78 4.04
C THR A 140 23.13 3.65 4.83
N GLN A 141 23.27 3.74 6.16
CA GLN A 141 24.03 2.74 6.93
C GLN A 141 23.19 2.03 8.01
N VAL A 142 23.12 0.69 7.93
CA VAL A 142 22.37 -0.18 8.84
C VAL A 142 23.27 -1.12 9.63
N TYR A 143 24.25 -1.72 8.97
CA TYR A 143 25.28 -2.58 9.53
C TYR A 143 26.57 -1.77 9.68
N ASP A 144 27.04 -1.68 10.92
CA ASP A 144 28.32 -1.04 11.27
C ASP A 144 29.46 -2.06 11.22
N ASN A 145 29.13 -3.36 11.31
CA ASN A 145 30.06 -4.49 11.27
C ASN A 145 31.19 -4.43 12.32
N CYS A 146 30.93 -3.85 13.50
CA CYS A 146 31.86 -3.90 14.64
C CYS A 146 32.05 -5.34 15.11
N LEU A 147 33.25 -5.72 15.54
CA LEU A 147 33.56 -7.09 15.96
C LEU A 147 33.39 -7.26 17.48
N MET A 148 32.86 -8.41 17.86
CA MET A 148 32.75 -8.83 19.26
C MET A 148 33.56 -10.10 19.48
N GLU A 149 34.58 -10.02 20.32
CA GLU A 149 35.47 -11.11 20.71
C GLU A 149 35.11 -11.69 22.07
N ASN A 150 35.35 -12.98 22.23
CA ASN A 150 35.33 -13.66 23.51
C ASN A 150 36.65 -13.41 24.28
N VAL A 151 36.72 -13.83 25.55
CA VAL A 151 37.88 -13.60 26.44
C VAL A 151 39.20 -14.14 25.87
N ASP A 152 39.14 -15.19 25.05
CA ASP A 152 40.25 -15.84 24.35
C ASP A 152 40.67 -15.13 23.04
N GLY A 153 39.96 -14.06 22.65
CA GLY A 153 40.17 -13.34 21.40
C GLY A 153 39.41 -13.90 20.19
N THR A 154 38.63 -14.98 20.37
CA THR A 154 37.86 -15.57 19.27
C THR A 154 36.70 -14.66 18.88
N VAL A 155 36.58 -14.30 17.60
CA VAL A 155 35.48 -13.46 17.10
C VAL A 155 34.16 -14.25 17.10
N MET A 156 33.18 -13.70 17.80
CA MET A 156 31.88 -14.30 18.02
C MET A 156 30.81 -13.80 17.06
N SER A 157 30.77 -12.49 16.83
CA SER A 157 29.74 -11.88 15.98
C SER A 157 30.10 -10.47 15.52
N THR A 158 29.42 -10.01 14.47
CA THR A 158 29.33 -8.61 14.10
C THR A 158 28.20 -7.91 14.84
N CYS A 159 28.36 -6.62 15.16
CA CYS A 159 27.38 -5.84 15.88
C CYS A 159 27.37 -4.36 15.47
N SER A 160 26.41 -3.59 16.03
CA SER A 160 26.31 -2.15 15.79
C SER A 160 27.10 -1.34 16.81
N HIS A 161 27.49 -0.12 16.47
CA HIS A 161 28.14 0.81 17.40
C HIS A 161 27.34 0.99 18.69
N LYS A 162 26.02 1.14 18.58
CA LYS A 162 25.12 1.23 19.76
C LYS A 162 25.25 0.04 20.71
N LYS A 163 25.51 -1.16 20.18
CA LYS A 163 25.68 -2.37 20.99
C LYS A 163 27.05 -2.36 21.63
N VAL A 164 28.09 -2.01 20.88
CA VAL A 164 29.46 -1.78 21.41
C VAL A 164 29.42 -0.82 22.61
N ASP A 165 28.85 0.36 22.41
CA ASP A 165 28.83 1.41 23.43
C ASP A 165 28.03 0.96 24.66
N TRP A 166 26.93 0.22 24.47
CA TRP A 166 26.18 -0.38 25.57
C TRP A 166 27.02 -1.37 26.38
N TYR A 167 27.70 -2.33 25.73
CA TYR A 167 28.54 -3.32 26.44
C TYR A 167 29.67 -2.66 27.24
N ILE A 168 30.32 -1.64 26.68
CA ILE A 168 31.36 -0.88 27.36
C ILE A 168 30.77 -0.13 28.56
N SER A 169 29.63 0.56 28.38
CA SER A 169 28.98 1.32 29.45
C SER A 169 28.54 0.45 30.64
N GLN A 170 28.22 -0.82 30.38
CA GLN A 170 27.83 -1.78 31.41
C GLN A 170 29.03 -2.51 32.04
N GLY A 171 30.27 -2.19 31.64
CA GLY A 171 31.47 -2.89 32.12
C GLY A 171 31.57 -4.34 31.67
N LEU A 172 30.81 -4.74 30.65
CA LEU A 172 30.74 -6.11 30.15
C LEU A 172 31.80 -6.43 29.09
N ALA A 173 32.40 -5.40 28.50
CA ALA A 173 33.44 -5.53 27.49
C ALA A 173 34.42 -4.37 27.54
N LYS A 174 35.61 -4.58 26.97
CA LYS A 174 36.62 -3.54 26.75
C LYS A 174 36.85 -3.34 25.25
N LEU A 175 37.18 -2.11 24.87
CA LEU A 175 37.63 -1.80 23.51
C LEU A 175 39.04 -2.37 23.31
N VAL A 176 39.25 -3.06 22.19
CA VAL A 176 40.54 -3.71 21.85
C VAL A 176 41.12 -3.16 20.55
N ASN A 177 40.27 -2.74 19.62
CA ASN A 177 40.69 -2.11 18.38
C ASN A 177 39.69 -1.02 17.98
N ASP A 178 40.17 0.04 17.32
CA ASP A 178 39.36 1.16 16.85
C ASP A 178 38.87 0.98 15.41
N ASP A 179 39.65 0.33 14.53
CA ASP A 179 39.27 0.07 13.13
C ASP A 179 39.73 -1.32 12.62
N PRO A 180 38.81 -2.26 12.30
CA PRO A 180 37.38 -2.18 12.61
C PRO A 180 37.17 -2.13 14.13
N LYS A 181 36.14 -1.37 14.58
CA LYS A 181 35.84 -1.23 16.02
C LYS A 181 35.57 -2.60 16.63
N THR A 182 36.41 -3.02 17.58
CA THR A 182 36.37 -4.36 18.18
C THR A 182 36.30 -4.27 19.70
N ILE A 183 35.33 -4.98 20.28
CA ILE A 183 35.23 -5.15 21.73
C ILE A 183 35.50 -6.59 22.14
N ARG A 184 36.13 -6.78 23.30
CA ARG A 184 36.32 -8.09 23.92
C ARG A 184 35.52 -8.19 25.20
N LEU A 185 34.72 -9.24 25.31
CA LEU A 185 33.93 -9.52 26.50
C LEU A 185 34.83 -9.78 27.70
N ASN A 186 34.37 -9.37 28.89
CA ASN A 186 35.06 -9.63 30.16
C ASN A 186 34.72 -11.00 30.76
N PHE A 187 33.77 -11.72 30.16
CA PHE A 187 33.31 -13.03 30.60
C PHE A 187 33.30 -14.03 29.44
N PRO A 188 33.54 -15.32 29.70
CA PRO A 188 33.54 -16.34 28.67
C PRO A 188 32.13 -16.55 28.14
N ALA A 189 31.98 -16.56 26.83
CA ALA A 189 30.74 -16.93 26.18
C ALA A 189 30.84 -18.34 25.58
N ASP A 190 29.76 -19.12 25.71
CA ASP A 190 29.72 -20.47 25.17
C ASP A 190 29.47 -20.46 23.66
N LEU A 191 30.44 -20.97 22.91
CA LEU A 191 30.41 -21.10 21.46
C LEU A 191 30.06 -22.52 20.99
N LYS A 192 29.88 -23.49 21.89
CA LYS A 192 29.69 -24.92 21.55
C LYS A 192 28.48 -25.20 20.66
N ASN A 193 27.44 -24.36 20.75
CA ASN A 193 26.21 -24.49 19.95
C ASN A 193 26.26 -23.75 18.61
N ARG A 194 27.41 -23.16 18.24
CA ARG A 194 27.57 -22.44 16.99
C ARG A 194 27.66 -23.43 15.83
N LYS A 195 26.57 -23.56 15.07
CA LYS A 195 26.48 -24.44 13.90
C LYS A 195 27.13 -23.85 12.64
N ASP A 196 27.28 -22.52 12.57
CA ASP A 196 27.83 -21.84 11.39
C ASP A 196 28.60 -20.53 11.73
N ASN A 197 29.15 -19.91 10.68
CA ASN A 197 29.90 -18.65 10.78
C ASN A 197 29.11 -17.39 10.41
N PHE A 198 27.80 -17.50 10.18
CA PHE A 198 27.01 -16.40 9.62
C PHE A 198 26.97 -15.16 10.51
N SER A 199 27.07 -15.35 11.83
CA SER A 199 27.08 -14.25 12.78
C SER A 199 28.36 -13.43 12.75
N VAL A 200 29.47 -13.98 12.25
CA VAL A 200 30.79 -13.32 12.18
C VAL A 200 31.02 -12.63 10.84
N LEU A 201 30.27 -13.00 9.80
CA LEU A 201 30.45 -12.40 8.48
C LEU A 201 29.98 -10.93 8.49
N PRO A 202 30.76 -10.01 7.90
CA PRO A 202 30.33 -8.64 7.68
C PRO A 202 29.16 -8.62 6.70
N ARG A 203 28.24 -7.68 6.89
CA ARG A 203 27.06 -7.52 6.03
C ARG A 203 27.12 -6.21 5.29
N GLU A 204 26.88 -6.31 3.99
CA GLU A 204 26.76 -5.15 3.13
C GLU A 204 25.45 -4.40 3.38
N ASN A 205 25.52 -3.08 3.30
CA ASN A 205 24.34 -2.22 3.34
C ASN A 205 23.75 -2.13 1.92
N ILE A 206 23.21 -3.25 1.44
CA ILE A 206 22.52 -3.35 0.16
C ILE A 206 21.18 -4.06 0.30
N CYS A 207 20.26 -3.76 -0.61
CA CYS A 207 18.99 -4.46 -0.70
C CYS A 207 19.20 -5.87 -1.23
N THR A 208 18.85 -6.90 -0.45
CA THR A 208 18.99 -8.31 -0.86
C THR A 208 18.20 -8.68 -2.12
N VAL A 209 17.21 -7.87 -2.53
CA VAL A 209 16.37 -8.12 -3.70
C VAL A 209 16.86 -7.40 -4.96
N CYS A 210 17.33 -6.17 -4.85
CA CYS A 210 17.66 -5.33 -6.02
C CYS A 210 19.03 -4.65 -5.98
N GLY A 211 19.83 -4.87 -4.94
CA GLY A 211 21.18 -4.31 -4.82
C GLY A 211 21.28 -2.82 -4.47
N ARG A 212 20.16 -2.07 -4.37
CA ARG A 212 20.20 -0.64 -3.99
C ARG A 212 20.91 -0.42 -2.64
N SER A 213 21.67 0.67 -2.56
CA SER A 213 22.53 1.04 -1.43
C SER A 213 21.92 2.08 -0.46
N GLU A 214 20.63 2.36 -0.58
CA GLU A 214 19.96 3.44 0.18
C GLU A 214 18.55 3.08 0.67
N HIS A 215 18.09 3.85 1.66
CA HIS A 215 16.73 3.82 2.22
C HIS A 215 16.29 2.44 2.71
N PHE A 216 16.92 1.95 3.76
CA PHE A 216 16.77 0.57 4.21
C PHE A 216 15.72 0.33 5.28
N ARG A 217 15.19 -0.90 5.26
CA ARG A 217 14.37 -1.48 6.32
C ARG A 217 14.67 -2.96 6.48
N LYS A 218 14.78 -3.41 7.73
CA LYS A 218 14.90 -4.85 8.05
C LYS A 218 13.53 -5.52 7.96
N LYS A 219 13.47 -6.66 7.27
CA LYS A 219 12.27 -7.47 7.10
C LYS A 219 12.53 -8.87 7.61
N SER A 220 11.70 -9.33 8.54
CA SER A 220 11.71 -10.73 8.94
C SER A 220 11.06 -11.59 7.85
N ILE A 221 11.73 -12.68 7.46
CA ILE A 221 11.21 -13.67 6.51
C ILE A 221 9.98 -14.34 7.10
N ILE A 222 10.08 -14.77 8.35
CA ILE A 222 8.98 -15.40 9.08
C ILE A 222 8.22 -14.31 9.85
N PRO A 223 6.90 -14.12 9.61
CA PRO A 223 6.12 -13.18 10.39
C PRO A 223 6.09 -13.56 11.88
N LYS A 224 6.17 -12.56 12.76
CA LYS A 224 6.31 -12.77 14.21
C LYS A 224 5.15 -13.56 14.81
N GLU A 225 3.95 -13.43 14.23
CA GLU A 225 2.78 -14.21 14.63
C GLU A 225 2.96 -15.73 14.47
N PHE A 226 3.85 -16.19 13.59
CA PHE A 226 4.16 -17.61 13.41
C PHE A 226 5.36 -18.08 14.23
N VAL A 227 6.30 -17.18 14.55
CA VAL A 227 7.49 -17.51 15.37
C VAL A 227 7.09 -18.10 16.72
N ARG A 228 5.98 -17.66 17.34
CA ARG A 228 5.50 -18.24 18.61
C ARG A 228 5.13 -19.72 18.53
N HIS A 229 4.77 -20.22 17.35
CA HIS A 229 4.39 -21.61 17.11
C HIS A 229 5.57 -22.51 16.74
N MET A 230 6.77 -21.94 16.51
CA MET A 230 7.95 -22.72 16.15
C MET A 230 8.56 -23.46 17.36
N PRO A 231 9.28 -24.58 17.16
CA PRO A 231 10.09 -25.21 18.21
C PRO A 231 11.12 -24.24 18.79
N THR A 232 11.47 -24.41 20.08
CA THR A 232 12.42 -23.52 20.78
C THR A 232 13.79 -23.45 20.08
N GLU A 233 14.21 -24.56 19.48
CA GLU A 233 15.45 -24.68 18.70
C GLU A 233 15.51 -23.72 17.49
N HIS A 234 14.35 -23.30 16.98
CA HIS A 234 14.20 -22.40 15.85
C HIS A 234 13.76 -20.97 16.26
N LYS A 235 13.56 -20.72 17.56
CA LYS A 235 13.11 -19.43 18.11
C LYS A 235 14.25 -18.52 18.55
N SER A 236 15.45 -19.05 18.71
CA SER A 236 16.67 -18.29 19.00
C SER A 236 16.90 -17.25 17.91
N HIS A 237 17.36 -16.04 18.26
CA HIS A 237 17.47 -14.91 17.32
C HIS A 237 18.34 -15.24 16.09
N ILE A 238 17.73 -15.74 15.01
CA ILE A 238 18.44 -16.14 13.80
C ILE A 238 18.60 -14.89 12.92
N PRO A 239 19.82 -14.33 12.77
CA PRO A 239 20.02 -13.18 11.89
C PRO A 239 19.73 -13.53 10.42
N HIS A 240 19.76 -14.82 10.06
CA HIS A 240 19.40 -15.34 8.74
C HIS A 240 17.97 -14.99 8.34
N ASP A 241 17.04 -14.96 9.31
CA ASP A 241 15.62 -14.70 9.04
C ASP A 241 15.32 -13.21 8.92
N THR A 242 16.33 -12.34 8.94
CA THR A 242 16.17 -10.89 8.81
C THR A 242 16.95 -10.36 7.63
N LEU A 243 16.23 -10.01 6.56
CA LEU A 243 16.79 -9.45 5.34
C LEU A 243 16.81 -7.92 5.37
N LEU A 244 17.78 -7.34 4.67
CA LEU A 244 17.86 -5.90 4.45
C LEU A 244 17.21 -5.58 3.10
N LEU A 245 16.12 -4.82 3.13
CA LEU A 245 15.41 -4.41 1.92
C LEU A 245 15.46 -2.89 1.79
N CYS A 246 15.63 -2.38 0.58
CA CYS A 246 15.29 -0.99 0.31
C CYS A 246 13.78 -0.79 0.54
N TYR A 247 13.38 0.45 0.80
CA TYR A 247 11.99 0.83 1.08
C TYR A 247 11.01 0.25 0.04
N TRP A 248 11.41 0.26 -1.23
CA TRP A 248 10.62 -0.27 -2.35
C TRP A 248 10.42 -1.78 -2.29
N CYS A 249 11.51 -2.54 -2.17
CA CYS A 249 11.45 -4.00 -2.07
C CYS A 249 10.72 -4.44 -0.80
N HIS A 250 10.83 -3.67 0.29
CA HIS A 250 10.07 -3.90 1.50
C HIS A 250 8.57 -3.73 1.27
N ILE A 251 8.15 -2.67 0.57
CA ILE A 251 6.73 -2.45 0.25
C ILE A 251 6.21 -3.50 -0.72
N LYS A 252 7.01 -3.85 -1.72
CA LYS A 252 6.73 -4.95 -2.63
C LYS A 252 6.49 -6.25 -1.88
N SER A 253 7.43 -6.66 -1.03
CA SER A 253 7.29 -7.83 -0.16
C SER A 253 6.01 -7.76 0.68
N ASN A 254 5.73 -6.61 1.30
CA ASN A 254 4.50 -6.43 2.09
C ASN A 254 3.20 -6.58 1.29
N ALA A 255 3.18 -6.32 -0.02
CA ALA A 255 1.99 -6.56 -0.83
C ALA A 255 1.69 -8.07 -0.97
N PHE A 256 2.73 -8.90 -1.03
CA PHE A 256 2.61 -10.36 -1.08
C PHE A 256 2.38 -11.00 0.29
N ASP A 257 2.73 -10.31 1.38
CA ASP A 257 2.59 -10.83 2.75
C ASP A 257 1.19 -11.39 3.01
N LEU A 258 0.12 -10.72 2.56
CA LEU A 258 -1.25 -11.16 2.84
C LEU A 258 -1.54 -12.55 2.25
N ILE A 259 -1.13 -12.78 1.00
CA ILE A 259 -1.35 -14.05 0.30
C ILE A 259 -0.56 -15.16 0.98
N ILE A 260 0.73 -14.90 1.27
CA ILE A 260 1.60 -15.89 1.92
C ILE A 260 1.11 -16.18 3.34
N ARG A 261 0.71 -15.16 4.11
CA ARG A 261 0.17 -15.34 5.47
C ARG A 261 -1.07 -16.23 5.46
N LYS A 262 -2.02 -16.00 4.56
CA LYS A 262 -3.20 -16.86 4.41
C LYS A 262 -2.82 -18.32 4.10
N LYS A 263 -1.86 -18.53 3.19
CA LYS A 263 -1.33 -19.87 2.91
C LYS A 263 -0.71 -20.52 4.16
N ILE A 264 0.10 -19.78 4.93
CA ILE A 264 0.73 -20.30 6.16
C ILE A 264 -0.32 -20.60 7.23
N PHE A 265 -1.32 -19.73 7.44
CA PHE A 265 -2.43 -20.00 8.37
C PHE A 265 -3.16 -21.30 8.03
N ASN A 266 -3.45 -21.52 6.74
CA ASN A 266 -4.10 -22.74 6.26
C ASN A 266 -3.21 -23.99 6.48
N ILE A 267 -1.93 -23.92 6.13
CA ILE A 267 -0.98 -25.05 6.28
C ILE A 267 -0.79 -25.40 7.76
N CYS A 268 -0.63 -24.38 8.62
CA CYS A 268 -0.38 -24.58 10.04
C CYS A 268 -1.65 -24.83 10.85
N GLN A 269 -2.84 -24.73 10.24
CA GLN A 269 -4.15 -24.85 10.91
C GLN A 269 -4.27 -23.91 12.13
N ILE A 270 -3.81 -22.67 11.97
CA ILE A 270 -3.84 -21.63 13.03
C ILE A 270 -4.96 -20.64 12.71
N GLU A 271 -5.77 -20.29 13.70
CA GLU A 271 -6.79 -19.25 13.55
C GLU A 271 -6.17 -17.85 13.40
N GLU A 272 -6.65 -17.08 12.44
CA GLU A 272 -6.19 -15.72 12.18
C GLU A 272 -6.70 -14.77 13.27
N LEU A 273 -5.79 -14.27 14.10
CA LEU A 273 -6.10 -13.22 15.08
C LEU A 273 -6.28 -11.88 14.35
N ASN A 274 -7.49 -11.30 14.44
CA ASN A 274 -7.90 -10.01 13.86
C ASN A 274 -7.74 -9.87 12.33
N PRO A 275 -8.65 -10.46 11.52
CA PRO A 275 -8.59 -10.43 10.05
C PRO A 275 -8.65 -9.02 9.44
N ASN A 276 -9.15 -8.02 10.17
CA ASN A 276 -9.31 -6.64 9.69
C ASN A 276 -8.15 -5.69 10.08
N GLU A 277 -7.25 -6.07 11.00
CA GLU A 277 -6.17 -5.18 11.46
C GLU A 277 -5.07 -4.98 10.39
N ASN A 278 -4.97 -5.94 9.47
CA ASN A 278 -4.00 -5.96 8.38
C ASN A 278 -4.49 -5.27 7.10
N GLN A 279 -5.74 -4.78 7.05
CA GLN A 279 -6.30 -3.99 5.94
C GLN A 279 -5.79 -2.53 5.94
N LYS A 280 -4.49 -2.31 6.17
CA LYS A 280 -3.92 -0.99 5.91
C LYS A 280 -3.91 -0.81 4.39
N ILE A 281 -4.40 0.34 3.90
CA ILE A 281 -4.17 0.76 2.50
C ILE A 281 -2.69 0.56 2.22
N PRO A 282 -2.30 -0.38 1.33
CA PRO A 282 -0.90 -0.73 1.23
C PRO A 282 -0.12 0.49 0.77
N ALA A 283 1.01 0.77 1.40
CA ALA A 283 1.90 1.85 1.01
C ALA A 283 2.20 1.83 -0.51
N TYR A 284 2.10 0.65 -1.11
CA TYR A 284 2.11 0.42 -2.56
C TYR A 284 1.05 1.21 -3.36
N VAL A 285 -0.20 1.33 -2.90
CA VAL A 285 -1.25 2.10 -3.61
C VAL A 285 -0.84 3.56 -3.75
N LYS A 286 -0.32 4.14 -2.67
CA LYS A 286 0.18 5.51 -2.67
C LYS A 286 1.37 5.66 -3.60
N ILE A 287 2.25 4.66 -3.66
CA ILE A 287 3.41 4.65 -4.56
C ILE A 287 3.02 4.53 -6.03
N MET A 288 2.08 3.65 -6.37
CA MET A 288 1.57 3.53 -7.73
C MET A 288 0.90 4.82 -8.19
N ARG A 289 0.15 5.45 -7.28
CA ARG A 289 -0.37 6.80 -7.49
C ARG A 289 0.75 7.80 -7.71
N SER A 290 1.79 7.84 -6.87
CA SER A 290 2.95 8.72 -7.09
C SER A 290 3.64 8.47 -8.43
N LYS A 291 3.70 7.23 -8.92
CA LYS A 291 4.27 6.88 -10.21
C LYS A 291 3.42 7.40 -11.38
N SER A 292 2.10 7.28 -11.28
CA SER A 292 1.15 7.88 -12.23
C SER A 292 1.29 9.40 -12.25
N LEU A 293 1.32 10.04 -11.06
CA LEU A 293 1.53 11.49 -10.94
C LEU A 293 2.88 11.94 -11.51
N ALA A 294 3.96 11.17 -11.27
CA ALA A 294 5.28 11.43 -11.85
C ALA A 294 5.26 11.35 -13.38
N LYS A 295 4.56 10.36 -13.96
CA LYS A 295 4.38 10.21 -15.41
C LYS A 295 3.65 11.43 -15.99
N THR A 296 2.58 11.90 -15.34
CA THR A 296 1.84 13.10 -15.73
C THR A 296 2.72 14.36 -15.66
N LEU A 297 3.46 14.54 -14.57
CA LEU A 297 4.35 15.70 -14.39
C LEU A 297 5.48 15.75 -15.43
N LEU A 298 6.03 14.61 -15.82
CA LEU A 298 7.10 14.53 -16.83
C LEU A 298 6.56 14.67 -18.26
N LYS A 299 5.43 14.03 -18.58
CA LYS A 299 4.86 14.03 -19.95
C LYS A 299 4.19 15.35 -20.31
N SER A 300 3.50 15.98 -19.37
CA SER A 300 2.71 17.20 -19.58
C SER A 300 3.38 18.45 -19.01
N ARG A 301 4.71 18.44 -18.86
CA ARG A 301 5.48 19.49 -18.18
C ARG A 301 5.21 20.89 -18.72
N HIS A 302 5.02 21.02 -20.03
CA HIS A 302 4.84 22.30 -20.72
C HIS A 302 3.38 22.73 -20.85
N THR A 303 2.43 21.86 -20.54
CA THR A 303 0.99 22.08 -20.72
C THR A 303 0.22 22.13 -19.40
N ILE A 304 0.78 21.61 -18.30
CA ILE A 304 0.12 21.59 -17.00
C ILE A 304 0.24 22.97 -16.31
N PRO A 305 -0.84 23.52 -15.75
CA PRO A 305 -0.76 24.74 -14.94
C PRO A 305 0.11 24.56 -13.68
N ASP A 306 0.90 25.58 -13.33
CA ASP A 306 1.84 25.55 -12.19
C ASP A 306 1.16 25.18 -10.86
N LYS A 307 -0.07 25.65 -10.66
CA LYS A 307 -0.87 25.32 -9.47
C LYS A 307 -1.12 23.81 -9.36
N ILE A 308 -1.52 23.18 -10.45
CA ILE A 308 -1.77 21.73 -10.51
C ILE A 308 -0.45 20.97 -10.36
N ALA A 309 0.62 21.42 -11.04
CA ALA A 309 1.94 20.81 -10.90
C ALA A 309 2.42 20.77 -9.43
N ASN A 310 2.20 21.87 -8.70
CA ASN A 310 2.56 21.97 -7.28
C ASN A 310 1.71 21.07 -6.39
N GLU A 311 0.40 20.96 -6.63
CA GLU A 311 -0.50 20.03 -5.93
C GLU A 311 -0.06 18.57 -6.14
N LEU A 312 0.30 18.18 -7.36
CA LEU A 312 0.80 16.83 -7.65
C LEU A 312 2.15 16.56 -6.98
N ARG A 313 3.08 17.53 -7.00
CA ARG A 313 4.37 17.40 -6.30
C ARG A 313 4.19 17.33 -4.78
N LEU A 314 3.24 18.06 -4.21
CA LEU A 314 2.87 17.98 -2.78
C LEU A 314 2.41 16.57 -2.41
N GLU A 315 1.52 15.97 -3.20
CA GLU A 315 1.02 14.62 -2.93
C GLU A 315 2.12 13.54 -3.02
N ILE A 316 3.02 13.67 -3.99
CA ILE A 316 4.23 12.84 -4.09
C ILE A 316 5.10 13.05 -2.84
N ALA A 317 5.34 14.31 -2.46
CA ALA A 317 6.18 14.66 -1.32
C ALA A 317 5.64 14.12 0.00
N GLU A 318 4.33 14.19 0.21
CA GLU A 318 3.64 13.59 1.37
C GLU A 318 3.80 12.06 1.40
N THR A 319 3.71 11.41 0.22
CA THR A 319 3.88 9.96 0.11
C THR A 319 5.28 9.52 0.56
N TYR A 320 6.30 10.32 0.27
CA TYR A 320 7.69 10.04 0.63
C TYR A 320 8.20 10.80 1.85
N ASN A 321 7.31 11.54 2.53
CA ASN A 321 7.62 12.39 3.68
C ASN A 321 8.83 13.30 3.45
N MET A 322 8.87 13.92 2.26
CA MET A 322 9.90 14.89 1.87
C MET A 322 9.29 16.28 1.70
N LYS A 323 10.14 17.31 1.65
CA LYS A 323 9.66 18.65 1.32
C LYS A 323 9.30 18.71 -0.17
N PRO A 324 8.21 19.40 -0.57
CA PRO A 324 7.77 19.47 -1.98
C PRO A 324 8.83 19.97 -2.95
N ASN A 325 9.67 20.91 -2.48
CA ASN A 325 10.79 21.45 -3.24
C ASN A 325 11.95 20.47 -3.47
N ARG A 326 11.87 19.23 -2.95
CA ARG A 326 12.80 18.13 -3.23
C ARG A 326 12.30 17.12 -4.26
N VAL A 327 11.09 17.32 -4.79
CA VAL A 327 10.52 16.51 -5.88
C VAL A 327 11.01 17.05 -7.22
N PHE A 328 12.30 16.85 -7.48
CA PHE A 328 12.95 17.23 -8.74
C PHE A 328 12.63 16.25 -9.87
N ASP A 329 12.81 16.68 -11.11
CA ASP A 329 12.52 15.85 -12.28
C ASP A 329 13.37 14.56 -12.29
N THR A 330 14.61 14.60 -11.80
CA THR A 330 15.47 13.42 -11.59
C THR A 330 14.87 12.42 -10.59
N PHE A 331 14.21 12.90 -9.54
CA PHE A 331 13.48 12.05 -8.60
C PHE A 331 12.24 11.44 -9.26
N LEU A 332 11.51 12.20 -10.07
CA LEU A 332 10.36 11.70 -10.83
C LEU A 332 10.79 10.61 -11.84
N GLU A 333 11.91 10.81 -12.54
CA GLU A 333 12.49 9.81 -13.43
C GLU A 333 12.87 8.54 -12.66
N SER A 334 13.50 8.69 -11.49
CA SER A 334 13.82 7.57 -10.62
C SER A 334 12.57 6.79 -10.19
N LEU A 335 11.44 7.47 -9.94
CA LEU A 335 10.16 6.83 -9.64
C LEU A 335 9.65 6.00 -10.84
N LEU A 336 9.87 6.48 -12.07
CA LEU A 336 9.45 5.75 -13.27
C LEU A 336 10.29 4.48 -13.51
N THR A 337 11.58 4.50 -13.17
CA THR A 337 12.46 3.31 -13.26
C THR A 337 12.10 2.18 -12.30
N ILE A 338 11.24 2.43 -11.31
CA ILE A 338 10.76 1.41 -10.39
C ILE A 338 9.94 0.39 -11.19
N LYS A 339 10.47 -0.82 -11.38
CA LYS A 339 9.76 -1.92 -12.06
C LYS A 339 8.37 -2.11 -11.43
N SER A 340 7.33 -2.20 -12.27
CA SER A 340 5.97 -2.45 -11.78
C SER A 340 5.93 -3.78 -11.03
N LEU A 341 5.08 -3.87 -10.02
CA LEU A 341 4.88 -5.13 -9.29
C LEU A 341 4.23 -6.20 -10.18
N LYS A 342 3.52 -5.77 -11.24
CA LYS A 342 2.80 -6.60 -12.20
C LYS A 342 3.70 -7.65 -12.85
N SER A 343 4.87 -7.25 -13.37
CA SER A 343 5.80 -8.18 -14.03
C SER A 343 6.39 -9.26 -13.11
N VAL A 344 6.19 -9.17 -11.80
CA VAL A 344 6.65 -10.16 -10.82
C VAL A 344 5.48 -10.89 -10.16
N LEU A 345 4.31 -10.25 -10.04
CA LEU A 345 3.07 -10.91 -9.65
C LEU A 345 2.61 -11.93 -10.72
N ASP A 346 2.66 -11.56 -12.00
CA ASP A 346 2.24 -12.42 -13.10
C ASP A 346 3.11 -13.69 -13.21
N ASN A 347 4.36 -13.62 -12.77
CA ASN A 347 5.31 -14.75 -12.74
C ASN A 347 5.22 -15.64 -11.48
N LEU A 348 4.40 -15.28 -10.49
CA LEU A 348 4.29 -16.00 -9.20
C LEU A 348 2.89 -16.62 -8.99
N ILE A 349 1.98 -16.47 -9.96
CA ILE A 349 0.61 -17.01 -9.93
C ILE A 349 0.51 -18.38 -10.62
N ILE A 350 1.61 -18.93 -11.13
CA ILE A 350 1.66 -20.32 -11.63
C ILE A 350 1.76 -21.31 -10.48
#